data_AF-A0A2P4SGV8-F1
#
_entry.id   AF-A0A2P4SGV8-F1
#
_cell.length_a   1.000
_cell.length_b   1.000
_cell.length_c   1.000
_cell.angle_alpha   90.00
_cell.angle_beta   90.00
_cell.angle_gamma   90.00
#
_symmetry.space_group_name_H-M   'P 1'
#
loop_
_entity.id
_entity.type
_entity.pdbx_description
1 polymer ?
#
loop_
_entity_poly.entity_id
_entity_poly.type
_entity_poly.pdbx_seq_one_letter_code
_entity_poly.pdbx_strand_id
1 'polypeptide(L)'
;VWQNTENALLDIVVVSVVQMLVFSPDLWWNRSLDTGIRLLLVGILRDRLLQFASKLQFAVAILLTSWTEKKQRRKSAATLITLNVVFFPILLVFIAISALLSSPLLPLFTLPVFLIGFPRPIRSWPGPAGATACVCSDTVYYQQMVPSLALALQSALAAGSLGLSLPGSHYLCRFQDRLMWILVLEKGFTYCGVNIKGLELQETSCHAAEAHRVDEVFEMAFEHQEHAKILSLNHHFGHILTPCTVLPVRLYSDARNVLSGIIDSHENLKHLKDDFIKVLVWMLVQYCYKKSKAWETLGGADRNKEGPFAGKQLSGAVGAPRPLRDEESFSVDTVEDWTDDSDVFDLEPRGRMRDRKEAGHLGMTPKVHLSIPGSVEMQSQGVLQEMLPEDKLHRAVVLGLPAVDKGKQQEVLPQVEFSCSYSELLSIPEEWRTAPVPPSKVHEMRQKFPEEWYHFILSQLDFFHLKDKPSNLLDDLMKDKALQDLYVHGVLSCCFGLFGLDNTVPAPSHVFRAYTGGIPWSVGLDWLTGKPELFQLALKAFRYTFKLMVDKASLGPVENFKELINYLEEYENDWYIGLVSDLEWQQAVLQEKPYLFSLGHDRNMNGIKETS
;
A
#
# COMPACT_ATOMS: atom_id res chain seq x y z
N VAL A 1 -34.36 -16.57 -17.10
CA VAL A 1 -34.19 -16.99 -18.51
C VAL A 1 -33.76 -15.81 -19.38
N TRP A 2 -34.42 -14.65 -19.35
CA TRP A 2 -34.18 -13.54 -20.29
C TRP A 2 -33.08 -12.52 -19.92
N GLN A 3 -32.37 -12.70 -18.81
CA GLN A 3 -31.29 -11.78 -18.42
C GLN A 3 -29.96 -12.06 -19.15
N ASN A 4 -29.78 -13.27 -19.68
CA ASN A 4 -28.60 -13.65 -20.45
C ASN A 4 -29.00 -13.84 -21.91
N THR A 5 -28.71 -12.84 -22.74
CA THR A 5 -29.10 -12.77 -24.15
C THR A 5 -28.42 -13.84 -25.01
N GLU A 6 -27.14 -14.11 -24.77
CA GLU A 6 -26.36 -15.12 -25.51
C GLU A 6 -27.00 -16.51 -25.37
N ASN A 7 -27.31 -16.89 -24.13
CA ASN A 7 -27.96 -18.16 -23.83
C ASN A 7 -29.41 -18.20 -24.32
N ALA A 8 -30.17 -17.12 -24.19
CA ALA A 8 -31.54 -17.07 -24.69
C ALA A 8 -31.59 -17.23 -26.21
N LEU A 9 -30.63 -16.62 -26.94
CA LEU A 9 -30.54 -16.76 -28.40
C LEU A 9 -30.21 -18.21 -28.79
N LEU A 10 -29.29 -18.86 -28.09
CA LEU A 10 -29.00 -20.28 -28.31
C LEU A 10 -30.22 -21.17 -28.05
N ASP A 11 -30.99 -20.89 -26.98
CA ASP A 11 -32.22 -21.63 -26.68
C ASP A 11 -33.27 -21.46 -27.80
N ILE A 12 -33.42 -20.25 -28.35
CA ILE A 12 -34.31 -19.95 -29.48
C ILE A 12 -33.87 -20.71 -30.74
N VAL A 13 -32.58 -20.73 -31.05
CA VAL A 13 -32.03 -21.47 -32.19
C VAL A 13 -32.31 -22.97 -32.04
N VAL A 14 -32.04 -23.54 -30.87
CA VAL A 14 -32.28 -24.97 -30.61
C VAL A 14 -33.76 -25.31 -30.75
N VAL A 15 -34.66 -24.52 -30.15
CA VAL A 15 -36.12 -24.75 -30.30
C VAL A 15 -36.55 -24.65 -31.76
N SER A 16 -36.02 -23.68 -32.51
CA SER A 16 -36.33 -23.50 -33.94
C SER A 16 -35.84 -24.67 -34.78
N VAL A 17 -34.62 -25.15 -34.55
CA VAL A 17 -34.05 -26.32 -35.24
C VAL A 17 -34.85 -27.58 -34.91
N VAL A 18 -35.19 -27.81 -33.64
CA VAL A 18 -36.00 -28.96 -33.23
C VAL A 18 -37.38 -28.90 -33.89
N GLN A 19 -38.00 -27.71 -33.96
CA GLN A 19 -39.28 -27.53 -34.65
C GLN A 19 -39.19 -27.80 -36.16
N MET A 20 -38.08 -27.42 -36.79
CA MET A 20 -37.85 -27.71 -38.21
C MET A 20 -37.54 -29.18 -38.48
N LEU A 21 -36.84 -29.88 -37.57
CA LEU A 21 -36.50 -31.30 -37.74
C LEU A 21 -37.67 -32.23 -37.39
N VAL A 22 -38.50 -31.85 -36.41
CA VAL A 22 -39.70 -32.57 -36.03
C VAL A 22 -40.87 -32.08 -36.89
N PHE A 23 -40.88 -32.52 -38.16
CA PHE A 23 -41.95 -32.21 -39.13
C PHE A 23 -43.32 -32.81 -38.78
N SER A 24 -43.41 -33.66 -37.76
CA SER A 24 -44.67 -34.31 -37.36
C SER A 24 -45.50 -33.39 -36.44
N PRO A 25 -46.70 -32.95 -36.86
CA PRO A 25 -47.59 -32.15 -36.02
C PRO A 25 -48.16 -32.94 -34.83
N ASP A 26 -48.08 -34.27 -34.88
CA ASP A 26 -48.60 -35.17 -33.84
C ASP A 26 -47.64 -35.41 -32.66
N LEU A 27 -46.40 -34.90 -32.72
CA LEU A 27 -45.47 -35.05 -31.61
C LEU A 27 -45.92 -34.19 -30.41
N TRP A 28 -45.89 -34.76 -29.21
CA TRP A 28 -46.21 -34.08 -27.94
C TRP A 28 -45.52 -32.71 -27.82
N TRP A 29 -44.27 -32.62 -28.28
CA TRP A 29 -43.50 -31.38 -28.34
C TRP A 29 -44.19 -30.24 -29.10
N ASN A 30 -44.77 -30.54 -30.27
CA ASN A 30 -45.40 -29.56 -31.13
C ASN A 30 -46.87 -29.29 -30.76
N ARG A 31 -47.56 -30.30 -30.22
CA ARG A 31 -49.01 -30.26 -29.93
C ARG A 31 -49.38 -29.63 -28.59
N SER A 32 -48.62 -29.88 -27.54
CA SER A 32 -49.04 -29.53 -26.16
C SER A 32 -48.16 -28.51 -25.44
N LEU A 33 -46.98 -28.18 -25.98
CA LEU A 33 -46.09 -27.22 -25.35
C LEU A 33 -46.15 -25.89 -26.09
N ASP A 34 -46.45 -24.83 -25.36
CA ASP A 34 -46.30 -23.46 -25.87
C ASP A 34 -44.81 -23.08 -25.98
N THR A 35 -44.51 -22.09 -26.83
CA THR A 35 -43.15 -21.64 -27.15
C THR A 35 -42.36 -21.26 -25.89
N GLY A 36 -43.00 -20.60 -24.93
CA GLY A 36 -42.37 -20.24 -23.65
C GLY A 36 -41.96 -21.46 -22.82
N ILE A 37 -42.77 -22.52 -22.81
CA ILE A 37 -42.48 -23.77 -22.09
C ILE A 37 -41.37 -24.54 -22.81
N ARG A 38 -41.35 -24.55 -24.14
CA ARG A 38 -40.27 -25.15 -24.93
C ARG A 38 -38.92 -24.51 -24.62
N LEU A 39 -38.87 -23.17 -24.62
CA LEU A 39 -37.65 -22.42 -24.26
C LEU A 39 -37.21 -22.70 -22.83
N LEU A 40 -38.15 -22.80 -21.88
CA LEU A 40 -37.84 -23.14 -20.49
C LEU A 40 -37.28 -24.55 -20.35
N LEU A 41 -37.87 -25.55 -21.03
CA LEU A 41 -37.39 -26.93 -21.01
C LEU A 41 -36.00 -27.07 -21.63
N VAL A 42 -35.78 -26.47 -22.80
CA VAL A 42 -34.45 -26.45 -23.45
C VAL A 42 -33.43 -25.77 -22.54
N GLY A 43 -33.78 -24.61 -21.96
CA GLY A 43 -32.92 -23.88 -21.05
C GLY A 43 -32.53 -24.70 -19.81
N ILE A 44 -33.48 -25.40 -19.19
CA ILE A 44 -33.22 -26.29 -18.03
C ILE A 44 -32.34 -27.47 -18.45
N LEU A 45 -32.65 -28.15 -19.56
CA LEU A 45 -31.88 -29.29 -20.04
C LEU A 45 -30.43 -28.89 -20.35
N ARG A 46 -30.24 -27.75 -21.03
CA ARG A 46 -28.91 -27.20 -21.31
C ARG A 46 -28.16 -26.89 -20.02
N ASP A 47 -28.78 -26.16 -19.09
CA ASP A 47 -28.15 -25.81 -17.81
C ASP A 47 -27.72 -27.07 -17.03
N ARG A 48 -28.59 -28.08 -16.95
CA ARG A 48 -28.30 -29.36 -16.29
C ARG A 48 -27.19 -30.14 -17.00
N LEU A 49 -27.18 -30.15 -18.33
CA LEU A 49 -26.14 -30.80 -19.13
C LEU A 49 -24.77 -30.11 -18.93
N LEU A 50 -24.72 -28.78 -18.94
CA LEU A 50 -23.50 -28.02 -18.70
C LEU A 50 -22.96 -28.24 -17.29
N GLN A 51 -23.83 -28.25 -16.28
CA GLN A 51 -23.45 -28.59 -14.91
C GLN A 51 -22.94 -30.03 -14.75
N PHE A 52 -23.54 -30.97 -15.49
CA PHE A 52 -23.07 -32.35 -15.50
C PHE A 52 -21.67 -32.45 -16.13
N ALA A 53 -21.47 -31.81 -17.29
CA ALA A 53 -20.19 -31.78 -17.98
C ALA A 53 -19.09 -31.13 -17.14
N SER A 54 -19.36 -29.98 -16.50
CA SER A 54 -18.37 -29.29 -15.66
C SER A 54 -18.00 -30.08 -14.41
N LYS A 55 -18.96 -30.74 -13.76
CA LYS A 55 -18.70 -31.61 -12.59
C LYS A 55 -17.97 -32.89 -12.98
N LEU A 56 -18.26 -33.43 -14.16
CA LEU A 56 -17.50 -34.57 -14.71
C LEU A 56 -16.06 -34.16 -15.01
N GLN A 57 -15.85 -33.00 -15.65
CA GLN A 57 -14.52 -32.46 -15.89
C GLN A 57 -13.76 -32.24 -14.58
N PHE A 58 -14.40 -31.67 -13.57
CA PHE A 58 -13.82 -31.49 -12.24
C PHE A 58 -13.42 -32.82 -11.59
N ALA A 59 -14.28 -33.84 -11.64
CA ALA A 59 -13.97 -35.15 -11.09
C ALA A 59 -12.79 -35.82 -11.81
N VAL A 60 -12.76 -35.75 -13.14
CA VAL A 60 -11.66 -36.26 -13.97
C VAL A 60 -10.36 -35.50 -13.68
N ALA A 61 -10.41 -34.18 -13.54
CA ALA A 61 -9.25 -33.36 -13.23
C ALA A 61 -8.62 -33.78 -11.89
N ILE A 62 -9.41 -33.93 -10.83
CA ILE A 62 -8.90 -34.38 -9.52
C ILE A 62 -8.34 -35.80 -9.58
N LEU A 63 -8.99 -36.70 -10.33
CA LEU A 63 -8.48 -38.06 -10.55
C LEU A 63 -7.10 -38.03 -11.22
N LEU A 64 -6.95 -37.22 -12.27
CA LEU A 64 -5.68 -37.08 -13.00
C LEU A 64 -4.60 -36.43 -12.13
N THR A 65 -4.90 -35.30 -11.49
CA THR A 65 -3.90 -34.57 -10.67
C THR A 65 -3.46 -35.37 -9.45
N SER A 66 -4.33 -36.21 -8.89
CA SER A 66 -3.96 -37.11 -7.78
C SER A 66 -2.87 -38.13 -8.16
N TRP A 67 -2.70 -38.40 -9.45
CA TRP A 67 -1.67 -39.30 -9.97
C TRP A 67 -0.45 -38.56 -10.52
N THR A 68 -0.66 -37.48 -11.27
CA THR A 68 0.39 -36.76 -11.99
C THR A 68 1.17 -35.81 -11.10
N GLU A 69 0.54 -35.21 -10.09
CA GLU A 69 1.15 -34.16 -9.26
C GLU A 69 1.85 -34.74 -8.03
N LYS A 70 3.16 -34.50 -7.90
CA LYS A 70 3.98 -35.12 -6.84
C LYS A 70 3.51 -34.75 -5.43
N LYS A 71 3.03 -33.53 -5.22
CA LYS A 71 2.53 -33.05 -3.92
C LYS A 71 1.19 -33.69 -3.52
N GLN A 72 0.34 -34.03 -4.48
CA GLN A 72 -0.97 -34.66 -4.22
C GLN A 72 -0.89 -36.20 -4.21
N ARG A 73 0.16 -36.77 -4.80
CA ARG A 73 0.34 -38.20 -4.95
C ARG A 73 0.59 -38.88 -3.60
N ARG A 74 -0.42 -39.62 -3.12
CA ARG A 74 -0.31 -40.50 -1.94
C ARG A 74 0.08 -41.92 -2.34
N LYS A 75 0.64 -42.70 -1.39
CA LYS A 75 0.94 -44.13 -1.58
C LYS A 75 -0.30 -44.95 -1.99
N SER A 76 -1.50 -44.52 -1.58
CA SER A 76 -2.80 -45.12 -1.91
C SER A 76 -3.49 -44.53 -3.16
N ALA A 77 -2.84 -43.67 -3.95
CA ALA A 77 -3.45 -43.07 -5.12
C ALA A 77 -3.91 -44.13 -6.15
N ALA A 78 -3.08 -45.15 -6.41
CA ALA A 78 -3.42 -46.25 -7.32
C ALA A 78 -4.67 -47.03 -6.88
N THR A 79 -4.79 -47.30 -5.57
CA THR A 79 -5.95 -48.01 -5.01
C THR A 79 -7.22 -47.18 -5.10
N LEU A 80 -7.13 -45.86 -4.85
CA LEU A 80 -8.26 -44.93 -4.95
C LEU A 80 -8.73 -44.75 -6.40
N ILE A 81 -7.82 -44.68 -7.36
CA ILE A 81 -8.17 -44.60 -8.78
C ILE A 81 -8.86 -45.90 -9.21
N THR A 82 -8.30 -47.06 -8.83
CA THR A 82 -8.92 -48.37 -9.11
C THR A 82 -10.34 -48.45 -8.52
N LEU A 83 -10.53 -47.99 -7.29
CA LEU A 83 -11.83 -47.92 -6.64
C LEU A 83 -12.81 -47.04 -7.43
N ASN A 84 -12.39 -45.86 -7.89
CA ASN A 84 -13.22 -44.97 -8.70
C ASN A 84 -13.57 -45.57 -10.07
N VAL A 85 -12.69 -46.35 -10.69
CA VAL A 85 -12.99 -47.04 -11.95
C VAL A 85 -14.03 -48.14 -11.73
N VAL A 86 -13.90 -48.92 -10.65
CA VAL A 86 -14.88 -49.98 -10.30
C VAL A 86 -16.25 -49.37 -9.94
N PHE A 87 -16.26 -48.29 -9.16
CA PHE A 87 -17.48 -47.61 -8.72
C PHE A 87 -17.89 -46.42 -9.60
N PHE A 88 -17.35 -46.34 -10.82
CA PHE A 88 -17.67 -45.30 -11.79
C PHE A 88 -19.18 -45.10 -12.05
N PRO A 89 -20.02 -46.15 -12.19
CA PRO A 89 -21.46 -45.92 -12.38
C PRO A 89 -22.12 -45.24 -11.17
N ILE A 90 -21.65 -45.53 -9.95
CA ILE A 90 -22.14 -44.87 -8.74
C ILE A 90 -21.66 -43.41 -8.70
N LEU A 91 -20.40 -43.17 -9.10
CA LEU A 91 -19.86 -41.81 -9.21
C LEU A 91 -20.66 -40.97 -10.22
N LEU A 92 -21.00 -41.53 -11.38
CA LEU A 92 -21.85 -40.86 -12.37
C LEU A 92 -23.24 -40.52 -11.80
N VAL A 93 -23.82 -41.42 -11.00
CA VAL A 93 -25.09 -41.13 -10.30
C VAL A 93 -24.93 -39.97 -9.33
N PHE A 94 -23.84 -39.92 -8.55
CA PHE A 94 -23.59 -38.77 -7.66
C PHE A 94 -23.40 -37.46 -8.43
N ILE A 95 -22.68 -37.49 -9.55
CA ILE A 95 -22.50 -36.32 -10.42
C ILE A 95 -23.85 -35.89 -11.02
N ALA A 96 -24.68 -36.83 -11.48
CA ALA A 96 -25.99 -36.57 -12.04
C ALA A 96 -26.95 -35.97 -11.00
N ILE A 97 -27.00 -36.53 -9.78
CA ILE A 97 -27.82 -35.99 -8.68
C ILE A 97 -27.31 -34.60 -8.29
N SER A 98 -26.00 -34.40 -8.21
CA SER A 98 -25.40 -33.10 -7.92
C SER A 98 -25.74 -32.06 -8.99
N ALA A 99 -25.66 -32.42 -10.29
CA ALA A 99 -26.09 -31.58 -11.41
C ALA A 99 -27.59 -31.25 -11.36
N LEU A 100 -28.43 -32.25 -11.03
CA LEU A 100 -29.87 -32.06 -10.91
C LEU A 100 -30.25 -31.07 -9.81
N LEU A 101 -29.61 -31.21 -8.64
CA LEU A 101 -29.83 -30.36 -7.46
C LEU A 101 -29.09 -29.02 -7.55
N SER A 102 -28.26 -28.80 -8.57
CA SER A 102 -27.34 -27.66 -8.64
C SER A 102 -26.47 -27.50 -7.38
N SER A 103 -26.11 -28.62 -6.75
CA SER A 103 -25.25 -28.64 -5.58
C SER A 103 -23.77 -28.79 -5.97
N PRO A 104 -22.82 -28.31 -5.16
CA PRO A 104 -21.39 -28.53 -5.43
C PRO A 104 -21.01 -30.00 -5.21
N LEU A 105 -20.04 -30.48 -5.99
CA LEU A 105 -19.41 -31.78 -5.80
C LEU A 105 -18.14 -31.57 -4.95
N LEU A 106 -18.09 -32.17 -3.77
CA LEU A 106 -17.01 -31.96 -2.81
C LEU A 106 -16.04 -33.14 -2.79
N PRO A 107 -14.74 -32.94 -3.08
CA PRO A 107 -13.73 -33.95 -2.85
C PRO A 107 -13.41 -34.05 -1.35
N LEU A 108 -13.43 -35.25 -0.79
CA LEU A 108 -13.16 -35.50 0.62
C LEU A 108 -11.66 -35.34 0.90
N PHE A 109 -11.26 -34.34 1.69
CA PHE A 109 -9.84 -34.08 2.02
C PHE A 109 -8.91 -34.06 0.81
N THR A 110 -9.37 -33.46 -0.30
CA THR A 110 -8.69 -33.41 -1.61
C THR A 110 -8.41 -34.78 -2.25
N LEU A 111 -9.00 -35.86 -1.72
CA LEU A 111 -8.98 -37.18 -2.33
C LEU A 111 -9.99 -37.25 -3.48
N PRO A 112 -9.78 -38.15 -4.46
CA PRO A 112 -10.77 -38.45 -5.50
C PRO A 112 -11.93 -39.27 -4.92
N VAL A 113 -12.56 -38.81 -3.84
CA VAL A 113 -13.76 -39.39 -3.24
C VAL A 113 -14.76 -38.26 -3.11
N PHE A 114 -15.88 -38.39 -3.81
CA PHE A 114 -16.79 -37.27 -4.01
C PHE A 114 -18.06 -37.40 -3.18
N LEU A 115 -18.45 -36.30 -2.54
CA LEU A 115 -19.70 -36.16 -1.80
C LEU A 115 -20.56 -35.07 -2.43
N ILE A 116 -21.88 -35.25 -2.35
CA ILE A 116 -22.83 -34.22 -2.78
C ILE A 116 -22.94 -33.19 -1.66
N GLY A 117 -22.59 -31.95 -1.95
CA GLY A 117 -22.79 -30.83 -1.04
C GLY A 117 -24.24 -30.38 -0.96
N PHE A 118 -24.52 -29.41 -0.08
CA PHE A 118 -25.83 -28.77 -0.03
C PHE A 118 -25.99 -27.78 -1.19
N PRO A 119 -27.19 -27.67 -1.80
CA PRO A 119 -27.46 -26.67 -2.83
C PRO A 119 -27.22 -25.28 -2.25
N ARG A 120 -26.24 -24.56 -2.80
CA ARG A 120 -25.91 -23.20 -2.37
C ARG A 120 -26.49 -22.19 -3.35
N PRO A 121 -27.09 -21.08 -2.89
CA PRO A 121 -27.43 -19.97 -3.76
C PRO A 121 -26.19 -19.47 -4.49
N ILE A 122 -26.29 -19.28 -5.80
CA ILE A 122 -25.21 -18.67 -6.61
C ILE A 122 -24.95 -17.23 -6.13
N ARG A 123 -25.96 -16.59 -5.54
CA ARG A 123 -25.90 -15.30 -4.87
C ARG A 123 -25.88 -15.51 -3.36
N SER A 124 -24.74 -15.88 -2.80
CA SER A 124 -24.56 -15.90 -1.34
C SER A 124 -23.53 -14.86 -0.95
N TRP A 125 -24.00 -13.72 -0.45
CA TRP A 125 -23.14 -12.67 0.08
C TRP A 125 -23.54 -12.42 1.54
N PRO A 126 -22.63 -12.60 2.51
CA PRO A 126 -22.94 -12.39 3.93
C PRO A 126 -23.18 -10.90 4.28
N GLY A 127 -22.93 -9.97 3.36
CA GLY A 127 -23.13 -8.53 3.50
C GLY A 127 -22.72 -7.78 2.23
N PRO A 128 -22.65 -6.43 2.27
CA PRO A 128 -22.07 -5.63 1.18
C PRO A 128 -20.68 -6.14 0.81
N ALA A 129 -20.35 -6.15 -0.50
CA ALA A 129 -19.02 -6.52 -0.95
C ALA A 129 -17.97 -5.63 -0.27
N GLY A 130 -17.01 -6.25 0.43
CA GLY A 130 -15.97 -5.55 1.19
C GLY A 130 -16.22 -5.40 2.70
N ALA A 131 -17.40 -5.76 3.22
CA ALA A 131 -17.71 -5.62 4.66
C ALA A 131 -16.79 -6.46 5.60
N THR A 132 -16.14 -7.49 5.05
CA THR A 132 -15.18 -8.35 5.76
C THR A 132 -13.78 -8.30 5.15
N ALA A 133 -13.46 -7.24 4.40
CA ALA A 133 -12.12 -7.07 3.85
C ALA A 133 -11.12 -6.77 4.98
N CYS A 134 -10.04 -7.54 5.05
CA CYS A 134 -8.90 -7.21 5.89
C CYS A 134 -8.14 -6.05 5.23
N VAL A 135 -7.89 -4.99 5.99
CA VAL A 135 -7.11 -3.83 5.53
C VAL A 135 -5.66 -4.05 5.94
N CYS A 136 -4.76 -4.02 4.96
CA CYS A 136 -3.31 -4.13 5.12
C CYS A 136 -2.60 -3.00 4.37
N SER A 137 -1.27 -2.91 4.51
CA SER A 137 -0.43 -1.95 3.78
C SER A 137 -0.67 -1.95 2.27
N ASP A 138 -0.99 -3.11 1.71
CA ASP A 138 -1.10 -3.30 0.26
C ASP A 138 -2.46 -2.88 -0.30
N THR A 139 -3.44 -2.65 0.59
CA THR A 139 -4.82 -2.31 0.22
C THR A 139 -4.87 -1.09 -0.68
N VAL A 140 -3.97 -0.13 -0.47
CA VAL A 140 -3.91 1.12 -1.23
C VAL A 140 -3.62 0.87 -2.71
N TYR A 141 -2.75 -0.09 -3.05
CA TYR A 141 -2.45 -0.40 -4.45
C TYR A 141 -3.64 -1.05 -5.15
N TYR A 142 -4.38 -1.92 -4.46
CA TYR A 142 -5.61 -2.50 -5.00
C TYR A 142 -6.68 -1.42 -5.17
N GLN A 143 -6.79 -0.48 -4.22
CA GLN A 143 -7.72 0.65 -4.32
C GLN A 143 -7.42 1.54 -5.52
N GLN A 144 -6.14 1.85 -5.78
CA GLN A 144 -5.70 2.63 -6.95
C GLN A 144 -6.01 1.91 -8.27
N MET A 145 -5.80 0.59 -8.33
CA MET A 145 -5.94 -0.18 -9.56
C MET A 145 -7.41 -0.50 -9.92
N VAL A 146 -8.32 -0.62 -8.94
CA VAL A 146 -9.71 -1.05 -9.18
C VAL A 146 -10.44 -0.23 -10.27
N PRO A 147 -10.37 1.13 -10.31
CA PRO A 147 -11.02 1.91 -11.35
C PRO A 147 -10.53 1.58 -12.76
N SER A 148 -9.21 1.50 -12.96
CA SER A 148 -8.62 1.21 -14.28
C SER A 148 -8.88 -0.24 -14.70
N LEU A 149 -8.80 -1.18 -13.76
CA LEU A 149 -9.16 -2.58 -14.01
C LEU A 149 -10.64 -2.74 -14.36
N ALA A 150 -11.55 -2.02 -13.69
CA ALA A 150 -12.98 -2.06 -13.98
C ALA A 150 -13.27 -1.58 -15.41
N LEU A 151 -12.60 -0.53 -15.88
CA LEU A 151 -12.71 -0.05 -17.27
C LEU A 151 -12.17 -1.10 -18.26
N ALA A 152 -11.01 -1.69 -17.99
CA ALA A 152 -10.44 -2.73 -18.84
C ALA A 152 -11.35 -3.98 -18.90
N LEU A 153 -11.91 -4.39 -17.77
CA LEU A 153 -12.89 -5.48 -17.68
C LEU A 153 -14.16 -5.16 -18.45
N GLN A 154 -14.65 -3.92 -18.39
CA GLN A 154 -15.82 -3.50 -19.17
C GLN A 154 -15.55 -3.67 -20.67
N SER A 155 -14.40 -3.19 -21.17
CA SER A 155 -14.01 -3.36 -22.56
C SER A 155 -13.86 -4.83 -22.94
N ALA A 156 -13.24 -5.64 -22.08
CA ALA A 156 -13.05 -7.08 -22.31
C ALA A 156 -14.38 -7.87 -22.33
N LEU A 157 -15.29 -7.57 -21.41
CA LEU A 157 -16.63 -8.15 -21.38
C LEU A 157 -17.45 -7.74 -22.62
N ALA A 158 -17.37 -6.47 -23.03
CA ALA A 158 -18.05 -5.99 -24.22
C ALA A 158 -17.49 -6.60 -25.52
N ALA A 159 -16.19 -6.84 -25.58
CA ALA A 159 -15.53 -7.51 -26.70
C ALA A 159 -15.73 -9.04 -26.69
N GLY A 160 -16.24 -9.62 -25.60
CA GLY A 160 -16.37 -11.07 -25.44
C GLY A 160 -15.04 -11.80 -25.23
N SER A 161 -13.95 -11.11 -24.89
CA SER A 161 -12.62 -11.73 -24.74
C SER A 161 -12.51 -12.63 -23.51
N LEU A 162 -13.37 -12.43 -22.50
CA LEU A 162 -13.49 -13.30 -21.32
C LEU A 162 -14.35 -14.55 -21.59
N GLY A 163 -14.87 -14.72 -22.80
CA GLY A 163 -15.80 -15.78 -23.16
C GLY A 163 -17.18 -15.63 -22.50
N LEU A 164 -17.86 -16.76 -22.32
CA LEU A 164 -19.20 -16.85 -21.72
C LEU A 164 -19.15 -16.61 -20.20
N SER A 165 -19.13 -15.34 -19.81
CA SER A 165 -19.19 -14.92 -18.40
C SER A 165 -20.60 -15.15 -17.81
N LEU A 166 -20.69 -15.94 -16.74
CA LEU A 166 -21.93 -16.26 -16.03
C LEU A 166 -21.88 -15.72 -14.58
N PRO A 167 -23.02 -15.44 -13.95
CA PRO A 167 -23.06 -15.18 -12.51
C PRO A 167 -22.46 -16.36 -11.74
N GLY A 168 -21.52 -16.08 -10.84
CA GLY A 168 -20.72 -17.09 -10.14
C GLY A 168 -19.40 -17.46 -10.83
N SER A 169 -19.11 -16.93 -12.02
CA SER A 169 -17.80 -17.09 -12.66
C SER A 169 -16.71 -16.36 -11.86
N HIS A 170 -15.57 -17.03 -11.72
CA HIS A 170 -14.40 -16.54 -11.04
C HIS A 170 -13.26 -16.33 -12.05
N TYR A 171 -12.58 -15.19 -11.94
CA TYR A 171 -11.36 -14.90 -12.69
C TYR A 171 -10.24 -14.60 -11.72
N LEU A 172 -9.04 -15.08 -12.06
CA LEU A 172 -7.82 -14.76 -11.36
C LEU A 172 -6.99 -13.86 -12.28
N CYS A 173 -6.67 -12.67 -11.80
CA CYS A 173 -5.73 -11.77 -12.45
C CYS A 173 -4.43 -11.77 -11.64
N ARG A 174 -3.31 -11.69 -12.34
CA ARG A 174 -1.99 -11.66 -11.73
C ARG A 174 -1.10 -10.68 -12.49
N PHE A 175 -0.32 -9.93 -11.73
CA PHE A 175 0.73 -9.05 -12.22
C PHE A 175 1.83 -9.02 -11.17
N GLN A 176 3.03 -9.49 -11.52
CA GLN A 176 4.16 -9.64 -10.57
C GLN A 176 3.68 -10.37 -9.29
N ASP A 177 3.93 -9.78 -8.12
CA ASP A 177 3.55 -10.33 -6.82
C ASP A 177 2.07 -10.08 -6.46
N ARG A 178 1.32 -9.33 -7.28
CA ARG A 178 -0.08 -8.96 -7.03
C ARG A 178 -1.02 -10.00 -7.63
N LEU A 179 -1.96 -10.46 -6.81
CA LEU A 179 -3.00 -11.42 -7.19
C LEU A 179 -4.37 -10.83 -6.89
N MET A 180 -5.27 -10.90 -7.86
CA MET A 180 -6.61 -10.36 -7.75
C MET A 180 -7.63 -11.41 -8.12
N TRP A 181 -8.62 -11.56 -7.24
CA TRP A 181 -9.74 -12.46 -7.42
C TRP A 181 -10.98 -11.66 -7.83
N ILE A 182 -11.48 -11.94 -9.02
CA ILE A 182 -12.68 -11.29 -9.56
C ILE A 182 -13.81 -12.30 -9.57
N LEU A 183 -14.95 -11.93 -9.00
CA LEU A 183 -16.16 -12.74 -9.02
C LEU A 183 -17.31 -11.97 -9.67
N VAL A 184 -17.91 -12.58 -10.68
CA VAL A 184 -19.11 -12.04 -11.34
C VAL A 184 -20.31 -12.27 -10.43
N LEU A 185 -20.83 -11.19 -9.86
CA LEU A 185 -21.99 -11.18 -8.97
C LEU A 185 -23.27 -11.39 -9.77
N GLU A 186 -23.41 -10.59 -10.82
CA GLU A 186 -24.59 -10.53 -11.66
C GLU A 186 -24.24 -10.03 -13.05
N LYS A 187 -24.97 -10.52 -14.05
CA LYS A 187 -24.87 -10.08 -15.44
C LYS A 187 -26.29 -9.91 -15.98
N GLY A 188 -26.58 -8.72 -16.48
CA GLY A 188 -27.77 -8.42 -17.25
C GLY A 188 -27.41 -8.00 -18.67
N PHE A 189 -28.39 -7.47 -19.41
CA PHE A 189 -28.20 -7.06 -20.80
C PHE A 189 -27.22 -5.88 -20.95
N THR A 190 -27.25 -4.92 -20.03
CA THR A 190 -26.45 -3.68 -20.10
C THR A 190 -25.51 -3.50 -18.92
N TYR A 191 -25.49 -4.44 -17.97
CA TYR A 191 -24.74 -4.29 -16.74
C TYR A 191 -24.07 -5.62 -16.35
N CYS A 192 -22.92 -5.51 -15.69
CA CYS A 192 -22.22 -6.62 -15.08
C CYS A 192 -21.70 -6.14 -13.72
N GLY A 193 -22.21 -6.74 -12.64
CA GLY A 193 -21.70 -6.50 -11.29
C GLY A 193 -20.55 -7.46 -11.01
N VAL A 194 -19.38 -6.92 -10.71
CA VAL A 194 -18.19 -7.70 -10.34
C VAL A 194 -17.71 -7.31 -8.95
N ASN A 195 -17.19 -8.28 -8.21
CA ASN A 195 -16.48 -8.06 -6.96
C ASN A 195 -15.00 -8.35 -7.21
N ILE A 196 -14.16 -7.35 -6.95
CA ILE A 196 -12.71 -7.42 -7.13
C ILE A 196 -12.10 -7.45 -5.73
N LYS A 197 -11.38 -8.52 -5.42
CA LYS A 197 -10.70 -8.71 -4.14
C LYS A 197 -9.20 -8.87 -4.37
N GLY A 198 -8.40 -8.01 -3.75
CA GLY A 198 -6.95 -8.22 -3.65
C GLY A 198 -6.65 -9.40 -2.72
N LEU A 199 -5.68 -10.22 -3.09
CA LEU A 199 -5.13 -11.27 -2.23
C LEU A 199 -3.81 -10.78 -1.60
N GLU A 200 -3.39 -11.44 -0.52
CA GLU A 200 -2.12 -11.15 0.14
C GLU A 200 -0.96 -11.26 -0.86
N LEU A 201 0.03 -10.36 -0.74
CA LEU A 201 1.27 -10.44 -1.51
C LEU A 201 2.04 -11.72 -1.14
N GLN A 202 2.80 -12.25 -2.09
CA GLN A 202 3.41 -13.57 -1.95
C GLN A 202 4.62 -13.55 -1.00
N GLU A 203 4.41 -13.92 0.27
CA GLU A 203 5.49 -13.95 1.26
C GLU A 203 6.11 -15.34 1.48
N THR A 204 5.40 -16.42 1.12
CA THR A 204 5.84 -17.80 1.43
C THR A 204 6.30 -18.60 0.21
N SER A 205 7.19 -19.58 0.44
CA SER A 205 7.74 -20.47 -0.60
C SER A 205 6.67 -21.32 -1.29
N CYS A 206 5.57 -21.63 -0.61
CA CYS A 206 4.41 -22.29 -1.21
C CYS A 206 3.71 -21.37 -2.22
N HIS A 207 3.53 -20.09 -1.88
CA HIS A 207 2.96 -19.11 -2.80
C HIS A 207 3.85 -18.90 -4.03
N ALA A 208 5.17 -18.85 -3.85
CA ALA A 208 6.12 -18.72 -4.97
C ALA A 208 6.03 -19.89 -5.96
N ALA A 209 5.91 -21.12 -5.48
CA ALA A 209 5.77 -22.30 -6.35
C ALA A 209 4.43 -22.31 -7.12
N GLU A 210 3.34 -21.88 -6.47
CA GLU A 210 2.03 -21.75 -7.11
C GLU A 210 2.02 -20.62 -8.14
N ALA A 211 2.66 -19.49 -7.81
CA ALA A 211 2.89 -18.36 -8.69
C ALA A 211 3.59 -18.75 -9.98
N HIS A 212 4.76 -19.38 -9.83
CA HIS A 212 5.58 -19.81 -10.95
C HIS A 212 4.78 -20.70 -11.89
N ARG A 213 3.90 -21.55 -11.33
CA ARG A 213 3.03 -22.38 -12.16
C ARG A 213 1.97 -21.59 -12.93
N VAL A 214 1.45 -20.51 -12.37
CA VAL A 214 0.53 -19.60 -13.09
C VAL A 214 1.28 -18.84 -14.17
N ASP A 215 2.50 -18.37 -13.87
CA ASP A 215 3.35 -17.65 -14.82
C ASP A 215 3.72 -18.53 -16.01
N GLU A 216 4.13 -19.79 -15.80
CA GLU A 216 4.37 -20.77 -16.87
C GLU A 216 3.16 -20.92 -17.81
N VAL A 217 1.94 -20.93 -17.26
CA VAL A 217 0.70 -21.05 -18.04
C VAL A 217 0.45 -19.78 -18.86
N PHE A 218 0.77 -18.61 -18.31
CA PHE A 218 0.62 -17.33 -19.01
C PHE A 218 1.68 -17.14 -20.09
N GLU A 219 2.94 -17.44 -19.82
CA GLU A 219 4.03 -17.41 -20.80
C GLU A 219 3.70 -18.33 -21.98
N MET A 220 3.23 -19.56 -21.71
CA MET A 220 2.82 -20.50 -22.76
C MET A 220 1.64 -19.97 -23.60
N ALA A 221 0.69 -19.29 -22.98
CA ALA A 221 -0.54 -18.84 -23.65
C ALA A 221 -0.36 -17.52 -24.42
N PHE A 222 0.41 -16.58 -23.88
CA PHE A 222 0.48 -15.21 -24.37
C PHE A 222 1.83 -14.81 -24.99
N GLU A 223 2.95 -15.45 -24.61
CA GLU A 223 4.29 -15.05 -25.09
C GLU A 223 4.85 -15.98 -26.18
N HIS A 224 4.57 -17.28 -26.11
CA HIS A 224 5.08 -18.27 -27.07
C HIS A 224 4.44 -18.20 -28.48
N GLN A 225 3.59 -17.20 -28.75
CA GLN A 225 2.95 -16.99 -30.05
C GLN A 225 3.94 -16.63 -31.17
N GLU A 226 5.17 -16.18 -30.88
CA GLU A 226 6.13 -15.84 -31.94
C GLU A 226 6.73 -17.09 -32.65
N HIS A 227 6.60 -18.29 -32.07
CA HIS A 227 7.16 -19.53 -32.65
C HIS A 227 6.22 -20.75 -32.69
N ALA A 228 4.94 -20.61 -32.32
CA ALA A 228 4.02 -21.73 -32.29
C ALA A 228 3.41 -22.07 -33.66
N LYS A 229 3.67 -23.30 -34.11
CA LYS A 229 2.99 -23.99 -35.22
C LYS A 229 1.47 -23.82 -35.09
N ILE A 230 0.80 -23.69 -36.23
CA ILE A 230 -0.64 -23.36 -36.44
C ILE A 230 -1.66 -24.18 -35.60
N LEU A 231 -1.24 -25.25 -34.91
CA LEU A 231 -2.04 -26.01 -33.93
C LEU A 231 -1.17 -26.51 -32.77
N SER A 232 -0.83 -25.66 -31.81
CA SER A 232 -0.36 -26.13 -30.50
C SER A 232 -1.56 -26.55 -29.66
N LEU A 233 -1.61 -27.84 -29.29
CA LEU A 233 -2.57 -28.31 -28.29
C LEU A 233 -2.16 -27.74 -26.93
N ASN A 234 -3.11 -27.17 -26.19
CA ASN A 234 -2.85 -26.72 -24.83
C ASN A 234 -2.37 -27.90 -23.98
N HIS A 235 -1.10 -27.90 -23.59
CA HIS A 235 -0.50 -28.93 -22.74
C HIS A 235 -1.21 -29.03 -21.37
N HIS A 236 -1.95 -27.98 -20.99
CA HIS A 236 -2.71 -27.87 -19.76
C HIS A 236 -4.23 -27.95 -19.94
N PHE A 237 -4.75 -28.55 -21.02
CA PHE A 237 -6.19 -28.66 -21.31
C PHE A 237 -7.06 -29.23 -20.16
N GLY A 238 -6.46 -30.00 -19.23
CA GLY A 238 -7.14 -30.54 -18.05
C GLY A 238 -6.91 -29.79 -16.73
N HIS A 239 -6.18 -28.66 -16.74
CA HIS A 239 -5.96 -27.85 -15.55
C HIS A 239 -7.14 -26.89 -15.29
N ILE A 240 -7.31 -26.50 -14.03
CA ILE A 240 -8.43 -25.68 -13.55
C ILE A 240 -8.33 -24.22 -14.05
N LEU A 241 -7.12 -23.73 -14.31
CA LEU A 241 -6.90 -22.38 -14.81
C LEU A 241 -6.86 -22.37 -16.34
N THR A 242 -7.80 -21.66 -16.95
CA THR A 242 -7.83 -21.42 -18.39
C THR A 242 -7.41 -19.98 -18.65
N PRO A 243 -6.35 -19.72 -19.44
CA PRO A 243 -5.97 -18.36 -19.81
C PRO A 243 -7.07 -17.77 -20.70
N CYS A 244 -7.57 -16.59 -20.33
CA CYS A 244 -8.67 -15.94 -21.04
C CYS A 244 -8.17 -14.79 -21.93
N THR A 245 -7.58 -13.76 -21.33
CA THR A 245 -7.17 -12.53 -22.02
C THR A 245 -6.13 -11.77 -21.19
N VAL A 246 -5.36 -10.91 -21.87
CA VAL A 246 -4.53 -9.89 -21.24
C VAL A 246 -5.32 -8.58 -21.17
N LEU A 247 -5.20 -7.83 -20.08
CA LEU A 247 -5.88 -6.55 -19.87
C LEU A 247 -4.84 -5.44 -19.65
N PRO A 248 -4.85 -4.36 -20.45
CA PRO A 248 -3.98 -3.21 -20.21
C PRO A 248 -4.52 -2.40 -19.04
N VAL A 249 -3.81 -2.43 -17.91
CA VAL A 249 -4.21 -1.73 -16.68
C VAL A 249 -3.02 -0.92 -16.16
N ARG A 250 -3.26 0.33 -15.79
CA ARG A 250 -2.24 1.18 -15.17
C ARG A 250 -2.16 0.87 -13.67
N LEU A 251 -0.98 0.48 -13.22
CA LEU A 251 -0.70 0.03 -11.86
C LEU A 251 0.80 0.16 -11.56
N TYR A 252 1.14 0.15 -10.27
CA TYR A 252 2.54 0.22 -9.81
C TYR A 252 3.22 -1.15 -9.86
N SER A 253 4.42 -1.14 -10.46
CA SER A 253 5.39 -2.23 -10.34
C SER A 253 6.06 -2.16 -8.96
N ASP A 254 6.36 -3.31 -8.35
CA ASP A 254 7.21 -3.39 -7.15
C ASP A 254 8.59 -3.88 -7.60
N ALA A 255 9.50 -2.95 -7.92
CA ALA A 255 10.88 -3.31 -8.23
C ALA A 255 11.74 -3.17 -6.96
N ARG A 256 12.35 -4.29 -6.55
CA ARG A 256 13.21 -4.35 -5.37
C ARG A 256 14.66 -4.53 -5.76
N ASN A 257 15.48 -3.52 -5.47
CA ASN A 257 16.91 -3.55 -5.76
C ASN A 257 17.73 -3.67 -4.47
N VAL A 258 18.80 -4.47 -4.51
CA VAL A 258 19.75 -4.56 -3.38
C VAL A 258 20.80 -3.48 -3.56
N LEU A 259 20.97 -2.61 -2.56
CA LEU A 259 21.88 -1.45 -2.62
C LEU A 259 23.31 -1.76 -2.16
N SER A 260 23.64 -3.03 -1.97
CA SER A 260 25.00 -3.47 -1.63
C SER A 260 26.00 -3.00 -2.67
N GLY A 261 27.08 -2.35 -2.22
CA GLY A 261 28.07 -1.73 -3.10
C GLY A 261 27.75 -0.29 -3.55
N ILE A 262 26.50 0.16 -3.46
CA ILE A 262 26.15 1.58 -3.63
C ILE A 262 26.27 2.29 -2.29
N ILE A 263 25.54 1.81 -1.27
CA ILE A 263 25.53 2.43 0.07
C ILE A 263 26.82 2.15 0.85
N ASP A 264 27.50 1.04 0.54
CA ASP A 264 28.77 0.67 1.19
C ASP A 264 29.99 1.32 0.54
N SER A 265 29.82 1.92 -0.65
CA SER A 265 30.92 2.58 -1.36
C SER A 265 31.35 3.84 -0.61
N HIS A 266 32.63 3.87 -0.22
CA HIS A 266 33.21 5.01 0.47
C HIS A 266 33.20 6.28 -0.39
N GLU A 267 33.27 6.15 -1.72
CA GLU A 267 33.22 7.28 -2.65
C GLU A 267 31.83 7.93 -2.63
N ASN A 268 30.76 7.14 -2.73
CA ASN A 268 29.38 7.62 -2.68
C ASN A 268 29.06 8.29 -1.34
N LEU A 269 29.46 7.67 -0.22
CA LEU A 269 29.26 8.21 1.12
C LEU A 269 30.04 9.51 1.37
N LYS A 270 31.19 9.68 0.72
CA LYS A 270 31.98 10.92 0.80
C LYS A 270 31.25 12.08 0.13
N HIS A 271 30.65 11.84 -1.04
CA HIS A 271 29.91 12.84 -1.79
C HIS A 271 28.52 13.16 -1.19
N LEU A 272 27.95 12.25 -0.41
CA LEU A 272 26.63 12.42 0.21
C LEU A 272 26.49 13.72 1.01
N LYS A 273 27.50 14.11 1.81
CA LYS A 273 27.46 15.35 2.60
C LYS A 273 27.47 16.59 1.71
N ASP A 274 28.29 16.59 0.67
CA ASP A 274 28.42 17.73 -0.26
C ASP A 274 27.15 17.89 -1.10
N ASP A 275 26.56 16.78 -1.53
CA ASP A 275 25.28 16.78 -2.24
C ASP A 275 24.13 17.20 -1.32
N PHE A 276 24.13 16.75 -0.06
CA PHE A 276 23.13 17.17 0.92
C PHE A 276 23.06 18.68 1.09
N ILE A 277 24.23 19.33 1.17
CA ILE A 277 24.31 20.79 1.26
C ILE A 277 23.66 21.44 0.03
N LYS A 278 23.95 20.95 -1.19
CA LYS A 278 23.36 21.49 -2.43
C LYS A 278 21.84 21.31 -2.46
N VAL A 279 21.35 20.11 -2.13
CA VAL A 279 19.92 19.80 -2.11
C VAL A 279 19.19 20.63 -1.05
N LEU A 280 19.78 20.78 0.13
CA LEU A 280 19.19 21.57 1.22
C LEU A 280 19.12 23.06 0.88
N VAL A 281 20.15 23.62 0.25
CA VAL A 281 20.13 25.01 -0.25
C VAL A 281 18.95 25.20 -1.21
N TRP A 282 18.79 24.31 -2.20
CA TRP A 282 17.67 24.35 -3.14
C TRP A 282 16.32 24.28 -2.42
N MET A 283 16.16 23.32 -1.51
CA MET A 283 14.92 23.14 -0.73
C MET A 283 14.55 24.39 0.09
N LEU A 284 15.51 24.99 0.80
CA LEU A 284 15.27 26.17 1.62
C LEU A 284 14.94 27.40 0.78
N VAL A 285 15.65 27.62 -0.34
CA VAL A 285 15.37 28.72 -1.25
C VAL A 285 13.96 28.58 -1.85
N GLN A 286 13.61 27.38 -2.33
CA GLN A 286 12.27 27.11 -2.87
C GLN A 286 11.17 27.26 -1.81
N TYR A 287 11.41 26.81 -0.57
CA TYR A 287 10.46 27.01 0.52
C TYR A 287 10.22 28.50 0.82
N CYS A 288 11.29 29.29 1.01
CA CYS A 288 11.17 30.72 1.28
C CYS A 288 10.48 31.46 0.13
N TYR A 289 10.80 31.10 -1.11
CA TYR A 289 10.18 31.67 -2.31
C TYR A 289 8.70 31.28 -2.48
N LYS A 290 8.32 30.02 -2.21
CA LYS A 290 6.90 29.61 -2.20
C LYS A 290 6.13 30.33 -1.09
N LYS A 291 6.75 30.51 0.08
CA LYS A 291 6.18 31.26 1.20
C LYS A 291 5.95 32.73 0.83
N SER A 292 6.92 33.41 0.20
CA SER A 292 6.77 34.80 -0.20
C SER A 292 5.60 35.02 -1.17
N LYS A 293 5.40 34.11 -2.14
CA LYS A 293 4.24 34.13 -3.06
C LYS A 293 2.90 34.05 -2.34
N ALA A 294 2.80 33.20 -1.32
CA ALA A 294 1.57 33.03 -0.54
C ALA A 294 1.21 34.30 0.24
N TRP A 295 2.21 34.97 0.84
CA TRP A 295 2.03 36.21 1.60
C TRP A 295 1.54 37.37 0.72
N GLU A 296 2.05 37.51 -0.51
CA GLU A 296 1.58 38.57 -1.42
C GLU A 296 0.17 38.34 -1.97
N THR A 297 -0.19 37.07 -2.22
CA THR A 297 -1.54 36.72 -2.67
C THR A 297 -2.58 37.06 -1.61
N LEU A 298 -2.24 36.88 -0.32
CA LEU A 298 -3.10 37.25 0.81
C LEU A 298 -3.13 38.76 1.04
N GLY A 299 -1.97 39.44 0.96
CA GLY A 299 -1.87 40.90 1.11
C GLY A 299 -2.53 41.70 -0.03
N GLY A 300 -2.67 41.10 -1.22
CA GLY A 300 -3.42 41.68 -2.34
C GLY A 300 -4.94 41.73 -2.11
N ALA A 301 -5.49 40.84 -1.28
CA ALA A 301 -6.90 40.83 -0.93
C ALA A 301 -7.25 41.90 0.14
N ASP A 302 -6.32 42.21 1.05
CA ASP A 302 -6.53 43.21 2.12
C ASP A 302 -6.28 44.66 1.68
N ARG A 303 -5.48 44.91 0.63
CA ARG A 303 -5.18 46.27 0.16
C ARG A 303 -6.35 47.02 -0.49
N ASN A 304 -7.52 46.39 -0.66
CA ASN A 304 -8.74 47.06 -1.11
C ASN A 304 -9.60 47.65 0.02
N LYS A 305 -9.10 47.66 1.28
CA LYS A 305 -9.83 48.24 2.43
C LYS A 305 -8.97 49.08 3.36
N GLU A 306 -8.15 50.01 2.85
CA GLU A 306 -7.62 51.06 3.73
C GLU A 306 -7.72 52.44 3.09
N GLY A 307 -8.74 53.18 3.55
CA GLY A 307 -8.80 54.63 3.52
C GLY A 307 -8.83 55.16 4.97
N PRO A 308 -8.35 56.39 5.23
CA PRO A 308 -7.83 56.76 6.55
C PRO A 308 -8.91 57.36 7.44
N PHE A 309 -9.12 56.83 8.66
CA PHE A 309 -9.73 57.62 9.73
C PHE A 309 -9.27 57.20 11.14
N ALA A 310 -9.02 58.24 11.94
CA ALA A 310 -8.51 58.23 13.29
C ALA A 310 -9.49 57.68 14.34
N GLY A 311 -8.90 57.09 15.39
CA GLY A 311 -9.29 57.13 16.80
C GLY A 311 -10.76 56.92 17.21
N LYS A 312 -11.02 55.80 17.91
CA LYS A 312 -11.79 55.78 19.16
C LYS A 312 -11.66 54.45 19.91
N GLN A 313 -11.33 54.53 21.19
CA GLN A 313 -11.63 53.50 22.19
C GLN A 313 -13.14 53.29 22.28
N LEU A 314 -13.60 52.04 22.40
CA LEU A 314 -14.64 51.67 23.37
C LEU A 314 -14.67 50.15 23.63
N SER A 315 -14.84 49.82 24.90
CA SER A 315 -15.04 48.52 25.54
C SER A 315 -16.37 47.83 25.20
N GLY A 316 -16.40 46.49 25.29
CA GLY A 316 -17.51 45.77 25.92
C GLY A 316 -18.07 44.53 25.19
N ALA A 317 -18.26 43.48 26.00
CA ALA A 317 -19.20 42.36 25.89
C ALA A 317 -18.78 41.08 25.14
N VAL A 318 -18.38 40.10 25.97
CA VAL A 318 -18.31 38.66 25.74
C VAL A 318 -19.70 38.08 25.44
N GLY A 319 -19.79 37.22 24.42
CA GLY A 319 -20.95 36.35 24.16
C GLY A 319 -20.47 34.99 23.67
N ALA A 320 -20.70 33.95 24.46
CA ALA A 320 -20.42 32.55 24.14
C ALA A 320 -21.57 31.90 23.35
N PRO A 321 -21.30 30.85 22.55
CA PRO A 321 -22.29 29.82 22.24
C PRO A 321 -21.91 28.43 22.80
N ARG A 322 -22.97 27.65 23.06
CA ARG A 322 -23.03 26.32 23.71
C ARG A 322 -22.69 25.13 22.78
N PRO A 323 -22.46 23.91 23.33
CA PRO A 323 -21.77 22.79 22.67
C PRO A 323 -22.71 21.83 21.92
N LEU A 324 -22.16 21.10 20.95
CA LEU A 324 -22.80 20.00 20.21
C LEU A 324 -22.23 18.65 20.70
N ARG A 325 -23.13 17.67 20.82
CA ARG A 325 -22.98 16.35 21.45
C ARG A 325 -22.07 15.36 20.71
N ASP A 326 -21.45 14.51 21.52
CA ASP A 326 -20.67 13.30 21.25
C ASP A 326 -21.45 12.17 20.55
N GLU A 327 -20.73 11.39 19.73
CA GLU A 327 -20.97 9.97 19.45
C GLU A 327 -19.61 9.25 19.28
N GLU A 328 -19.28 8.46 20.30
CA GLU A 328 -18.70 7.10 20.31
C GLU A 328 -17.41 6.80 19.53
N SER A 329 -16.32 6.68 20.31
CA SER A 329 -15.07 6.01 19.96
C SER A 329 -15.05 4.61 20.60
N PHE A 330 -14.68 3.59 19.83
CA PHE A 330 -14.40 2.24 20.33
C PHE A 330 -12.89 2.02 20.43
N SER A 331 -12.52 1.42 21.56
CA SER A 331 -11.19 1.11 22.06
C SER A 331 -10.46 0.03 21.23
N VAL A 332 -9.17 0.23 21.05
CA VAL A 332 -8.21 -0.79 20.56
C VAL A 332 -7.44 -1.30 21.78
N ASP A 333 -7.68 -2.55 22.16
CA ASP A 333 -6.84 -3.27 23.12
C ASP A 333 -6.03 -4.36 22.39
N THR A 334 -4.71 -4.23 22.58
CA THR A 334 -3.66 -5.26 22.69
C THR A 334 -3.64 -6.43 21.70
N VAL A 335 -2.66 -6.36 20.79
CA VAL A 335 -2.09 -7.51 20.07
C VAL A 335 -1.09 -8.21 20.98
N GLU A 336 -1.38 -9.48 21.23
CA GLU A 336 -0.57 -10.45 21.96
C GLU A 336 0.55 -10.99 21.04
N ASP A 337 1.75 -11.08 21.60
CA ASP A 337 3.01 -11.50 20.97
C ASP A 337 3.02 -13.03 20.84
N TRP A 338 2.97 -13.57 19.61
CA TRP A 338 3.02 -15.02 19.37
C TRP A 338 4.46 -15.45 19.11
N THR A 339 5.00 -16.18 20.08
CA THR A 339 6.27 -16.90 19.99
C THR A 339 6.06 -18.20 19.21
N ASP A 340 6.93 -18.41 18.23
CA ASP A 340 6.93 -19.52 17.28
C ASP A 340 7.58 -20.74 17.91
N ASP A 341 6.77 -21.75 18.26
CA ASP A 341 7.24 -23.08 18.69
C ASP A 341 6.15 -24.10 18.39
N SER A 342 6.25 -24.83 17.27
CA SER A 342 6.09 -26.30 17.27
C SER A 342 6.33 -26.92 15.90
N ASP A 343 7.47 -27.61 15.80
CA ASP A 343 7.73 -28.70 14.86
C ASP A 343 6.61 -29.75 14.91
N VAL A 344 5.75 -29.75 13.89
CA VAL A 344 4.75 -30.80 13.66
C VAL A 344 5.18 -31.58 12.44
N PHE A 345 6.18 -32.46 12.55
CA PHE A 345 6.30 -33.71 11.79
C PHE A 345 7.55 -34.47 12.29
N ASP A 346 7.40 -35.25 13.36
CA ASP A 346 8.12 -36.54 13.47
C ASP A 346 7.54 -37.37 14.64
N LEU A 347 7.25 -38.64 14.34
CA LEU A 347 7.61 -39.84 15.12
C LEU A 347 6.64 -41.00 14.85
N GLU A 348 7.19 -42.05 14.24
CA GLU A 348 6.66 -43.42 14.18
C GLU A 348 7.23 -44.27 15.37
N PRO A 349 6.80 -45.52 15.62
CA PRO A 349 6.24 -45.92 16.91
C PRO A 349 7.03 -47.00 17.69
N ARG A 350 6.73 -47.15 19.00
CA ARG A 350 6.93 -48.32 19.90
C ARG A 350 6.49 -47.87 21.31
N GLY A 351 5.79 -48.59 22.20
CA GLY A 351 5.29 -49.95 22.35
C GLY A 351 5.13 -50.22 23.87
N ARG A 352 4.02 -50.88 24.28
CA ARG A 352 3.71 -51.51 25.61
C ARG A 352 3.04 -50.67 26.73
N MET A 353 1.71 -50.83 26.81
CA MET A 353 0.92 -51.45 27.92
C MET A 353 1.32 -51.20 29.38
N ARG A 354 0.42 -50.60 30.21
CA ARG A 354 -0.30 -51.25 31.34
C ARG A 354 -1.17 -50.26 32.17
N ASP A 355 -2.46 -50.63 32.29
CA ASP A 355 -3.51 -50.41 33.31
C ASP A 355 -3.34 -49.40 34.47
N ARG A 356 -4.41 -48.63 34.79
CA ARG A 356 -5.40 -48.95 35.87
C ARG A 356 -6.58 -47.93 35.97
N LYS A 357 -7.77 -48.47 36.29
CA LYS A 357 -9.15 -47.92 36.50
C LYS A 357 -9.23 -46.85 37.63
N GLU A 358 -10.21 -45.95 37.76
CA GLU A 358 -11.70 -46.02 37.93
C GLU A 358 -12.27 -44.59 37.66
N ALA A 359 -13.40 -44.30 36.98
CA ALA A 359 -14.84 -44.62 37.09
C ALA A 359 -15.64 -43.76 38.11
N GLY A 360 -16.55 -42.87 37.61
CA GLY A 360 -17.67 -42.32 38.41
C GLY A 360 -18.35 -41.02 37.95
N HIS A 361 -19.37 -41.13 37.08
CA HIS A 361 -20.61 -40.32 36.86
C HIS A 361 -20.56 -38.77 36.70
N LEU A 362 -20.93 -38.18 35.55
CA LEU A 362 -22.25 -37.94 34.89
C LEU A 362 -23.11 -36.81 35.51
N GLY A 363 -23.35 -35.71 34.76
CA GLY A 363 -24.47 -34.79 35.05
C GLY A 363 -24.38 -33.36 34.47
N MET A 364 -25.29 -33.07 33.55
CA MET A 364 -25.67 -31.80 32.87
C MET A 364 -25.60 -30.45 33.62
N THR A 365 -25.32 -29.38 32.85
CA THR A 365 -25.60 -27.93 33.04
C THR A 365 -27.10 -27.64 33.30
N PRO A 366 -27.61 -26.45 33.75
CA PRO A 366 -27.02 -25.08 33.69
C PRO A 366 -27.37 -24.08 34.85
N LYS A 367 -26.79 -22.87 34.75
CA LYS A 367 -27.32 -21.53 35.13
C LYS A 367 -27.39 -21.08 36.61
N VAL A 368 -26.88 -19.84 36.80
CA VAL A 368 -27.24 -18.77 37.77
C VAL A 368 -27.06 -19.09 39.25
N HIS A 369 -26.36 -18.19 39.96
CA HIS A 369 -26.74 -17.53 41.23
C HIS A 369 -25.46 -17.02 41.90
N LEU A 370 -25.37 -15.69 42.03
CA LEU A 370 -25.60 -14.96 43.27
C LEU A 370 -24.48 -15.13 44.29
N SER A 371 -23.90 -13.97 44.56
CA SER A 371 -23.12 -13.56 45.71
C SER A 371 -23.59 -14.19 47.03
N ILE A 372 -22.60 -14.56 47.85
CA ILE A 372 -22.77 -14.99 49.24
C ILE A 372 -22.06 -13.96 50.16
N PRO A 373 -22.58 -13.74 51.38
CA PRO A 373 -22.48 -12.49 52.14
C PRO A 373 -21.24 -12.43 53.03
N GLY A 374 -20.72 -11.21 53.21
CA GLY A 374 -19.56 -10.92 54.07
C GLY A 374 -18.69 -9.74 53.60
N SER A 375 -18.99 -9.14 52.45
CA SER A 375 -18.27 -7.96 51.95
C SER A 375 -18.95 -6.68 52.45
N VAL A 376 -18.24 -5.93 53.30
CA VAL A 376 -18.60 -4.57 53.69
C VAL A 376 -18.26 -3.64 52.53
N GLU A 377 -19.27 -3.01 51.94
CA GLU A 377 -19.09 -1.89 51.03
C GLU A 377 -18.64 -0.65 51.82
N MET A 378 -17.62 0.05 51.30
CA MET A 378 -17.48 1.47 51.52
C MET A 378 -17.34 2.15 50.16
N GLN A 379 -18.36 2.95 49.84
CA GLN A 379 -18.47 3.77 48.65
C GLN A 379 -17.36 4.83 48.64
N SER A 380 -16.69 5.01 47.51
CA SER A 380 -16.08 6.30 47.17
C SER A 380 -16.62 6.76 45.82
N GLN A 381 -17.35 7.87 45.85
CA GLN A 381 -17.71 8.66 44.68
C GLN A 381 -16.49 8.96 43.82
N GLY A 382 -16.60 8.68 42.52
CA GLY A 382 -15.63 9.09 41.51
C GLY A 382 -16.35 9.78 40.35
N VAL A 383 -16.20 11.10 40.28
CA VAL A 383 -16.30 11.89 39.05
C VAL A 383 -15.01 12.71 38.95
N LEU A 384 -14.30 12.47 37.84
CA LEU A 384 -13.46 13.38 37.05
C LEU A 384 -12.40 14.24 37.76
N GLN A 385 -11.11 13.96 37.52
CA GLN A 385 -10.11 15.02 37.33
C GLN A 385 -8.88 14.53 36.55
N GLU A 386 -8.45 15.36 35.60
CA GLU A 386 -7.19 15.35 34.85
C GLU A 386 -5.96 15.04 35.73
N MET A 387 -4.98 14.30 35.21
CA MET A 387 -3.73 14.05 35.91
C MET A 387 -2.50 14.29 35.02
N LEU A 388 -1.77 15.35 35.38
CA LEU A 388 -0.32 15.53 35.24
C LEU A 388 0.45 14.30 35.75
N PRO A 389 1.65 13.98 35.24
CA PRO A 389 2.54 13.05 35.92
C PRO A 389 3.44 13.78 36.93
N GLU A 390 3.29 13.45 38.20
CA GLU A 390 4.39 13.51 39.17
C GLU A 390 5.25 12.25 39.00
N ASP A 391 6.57 12.42 38.88
CA ASP A 391 7.46 11.60 39.71
C ASP A 391 8.76 12.36 40.01
N LYS A 392 8.86 12.82 41.27
CA LYS A 392 10.07 13.35 41.89
C LYS A 392 10.42 12.37 43.00
N LEU A 393 11.48 11.57 42.84
CA LEU A 393 12.32 11.13 43.96
C LEU A 393 13.57 10.34 43.56
N HIS A 394 14.48 10.92 42.76
CA HIS A 394 15.91 10.55 42.85
C HIS A 394 16.79 11.81 42.81
N ARG A 395 17.11 12.28 44.01
CA ARG A 395 18.05 13.38 44.29
C ARG A 395 19.47 12.88 44.08
N ALA A 396 20.05 13.11 42.90
CA ALA A 396 21.48 13.03 42.69
C ALA A 396 22.13 14.35 43.13
N VAL A 397 23.16 14.23 43.96
CA VAL A 397 23.94 15.29 44.58
C VAL A 397 24.71 16.07 43.50
N VAL A 398 24.45 17.38 43.38
CA VAL A 398 25.29 18.30 42.60
C VAL A 398 26.26 18.97 43.57
N LEU A 399 27.54 18.59 43.47
CA LEU A 399 28.67 19.28 44.07
C LEU A 399 28.82 20.67 43.43
N GLY A 400 29.00 21.68 44.29
CA GLY A 400 28.93 23.09 43.93
C GLY A 400 30.03 23.57 42.98
N LEU A 401 29.59 24.41 42.04
CA LEU A 401 30.38 25.42 41.33
C LEU A 401 29.59 26.73 41.35
N PRO A 402 30.26 27.90 41.31
CA PRO A 402 29.69 29.14 41.82
C PRO A 402 28.54 29.65 40.96
N ALA A 403 27.58 30.29 41.63
CA ALA A 403 26.44 30.93 41.01
C ALA A 403 26.91 31.99 40.00
N VAL A 404 26.61 31.75 38.72
CA VAL A 404 26.56 32.80 37.71
C VAL A 404 25.13 33.34 37.70
N ASP A 405 25.01 34.61 38.06
CA ASP A 405 23.78 35.38 38.03
C ASP A 405 23.17 35.36 36.62
N LYS A 406 22.04 34.66 36.44
CA LYS A 406 21.21 34.79 35.24
C LYS A 406 20.26 35.96 35.45
N GLY A 407 20.80 37.18 35.34
CA GLY A 407 20.01 38.33 34.98
C GLY A 407 19.28 38.04 33.67
N LYS A 408 18.02 38.45 33.56
CA LYS A 408 17.23 38.43 32.31
C LYS A 408 17.93 39.30 31.26
N GLN A 409 18.94 38.76 30.58
CA GLN A 409 19.32 39.25 29.27
C GLN A 409 18.29 38.67 28.30
N GLN A 410 17.35 39.53 27.92
CA GLN A 410 16.64 39.36 26.67
C GLN A 410 17.73 39.42 25.60
N GLU A 411 18.16 38.26 25.09
CA GLU A 411 19.03 38.20 23.92
C GLU A 411 18.22 38.82 22.78
N VAL A 412 18.47 40.11 22.55
CA VAL A 412 18.03 40.82 21.37
C VAL A 412 18.81 40.18 20.23
N LEU A 413 18.15 39.29 19.49
CA LEU A 413 18.68 38.77 18.23
C LEU A 413 19.10 39.96 17.36
N PRO A 414 20.34 39.98 16.84
CA PRO A 414 20.81 41.10 16.05
C PRO A 414 19.90 41.28 14.83
N GLN A 415 19.36 42.49 14.69
CA GLN A 415 18.56 42.88 13.53
C GLN A 415 19.47 42.80 12.29
N VAL A 416 19.13 41.92 11.35
CA VAL A 416 19.91 41.72 10.13
C VAL A 416 19.57 42.86 9.17
N GLU A 417 20.55 43.71 8.87
CA GLU A 417 20.41 44.75 7.85
C GLU A 417 20.69 44.17 6.47
N PHE A 418 19.65 44.03 5.65
CA PHE A 418 19.77 43.57 4.27
C PHE A 418 20.18 44.72 3.34
N SER A 419 20.96 44.39 2.31
CA SER A 419 21.31 45.37 1.26
C SER A 419 20.17 45.56 0.25
N CYS A 420 19.28 44.58 0.15
CA CYS A 420 18.11 44.60 -0.74
C CYS A 420 16.82 44.31 0.05
N SER A 421 15.76 45.10 -0.17
CA SER A 421 14.46 44.89 0.47
C SER A 421 13.81 43.56 0.09
N TYR A 422 14.13 43.02 -1.09
CA TYR A 422 13.62 41.71 -1.53
C TYR A 422 14.35 40.54 -0.85
N SER A 423 15.51 40.77 -0.22
CA SER A 423 16.18 39.76 0.60
C SER A 423 15.37 39.39 1.83
N GLU A 424 14.54 40.30 2.36
CA GLU A 424 13.64 40.01 3.48
C GLU A 424 12.61 38.93 3.13
N LEU A 425 12.12 38.93 1.89
CA LEU A 425 11.14 37.94 1.39
C LEU A 425 11.73 36.53 1.29
N LEU A 426 13.02 36.42 1.02
CA LEU A 426 13.76 35.16 0.95
C LEU A 426 14.42 34.79 2.27
N SER A 427 14.29 35.61 3.31
CA SER A 427 14.98 35.39 4.57
C SER A 427 14.49 34.11 5.27
N ILE A 428 15.44 33.37 5.84
CA ILE A 428 15.13 32.20 6.67
C ILE A 428 14.48 32.68 7.99
N PRO A 429 13.44 31.99 8.53
CA PRO A 429 12.83 32.33 9.82
C PRO A 429 13.85 32.53 10.94
N GLU A 430 13.60 33.51 11.81
CA GLU A 430 14.55 33.90 12.88
C GLU A 430 14.89 32.74 13.82
N GLU A 431 13.89 31.92 14.14
CA GLU A 431 14.05 30.74 14.97
C GLU A 431 15.08 29.77 14.39
N TRP A 432 15.23 29.68 13.07
CA TRP A 432 16.13 28.74 12.42
C TRP A 432 17.60 29.24 12.39
N ARG A 433 17.86 30.47 12.86
CA ARG A 433 19.17 31.12 12.84
C ARG A 433 20.03 30.86 14.09
N THR A 434 19.49 30.21 15.13
CA THR A 434 20.13 30.13 16.46
C THR A 434 20.56 28.71 16.85
N ALA A 435 21.29 28.02 15.97
CA ALA A 435 21.78 26.68 16.27
C ALA A 435 22.94 26.67 17.25
N PRO A 436 23.04 25.64 18.13
CA PRO A 436 24.13 25.50 19.09
C PRO A 436 25.41 24.95 18.42
N VAL A 437 25.89 25.62 17.38
CA VAL A 437 27.09 25.23 16.63
C VAL A 437 28.29 26.02 17.16
N PRO A 438 29.42 25.38 17.51
CA PRO A 438 30.64 26.09 17.90
C PRO A 438 31.14 27.01 16.78
N PRO A 439 31.54 28.26 17.08
CA PRO A 439 31.93 29.23 16.06
C PRO A 439 33.14 28.80 15.22
N SER A 440 34.05 28.01 15.79
CA SER A 440 35.18 27.41 15.07
C SER A 440 34.74 26.47 13.95
N LYS A 441 33.65 25.72 14.16
CA LYS A 441 33.08 24.79 13.17
C LYS A 441 32.27 25.51 12.10
N VAL A 442 31.62 26.62 12.43
CA VAL A 442 30.93 27.46 11.45
C VAL A 442 31.92 27.96 10.39
N HIS A 443 33.12 28.41 10.79
CA HIS A 443 34.15 28.83 9.83
C HIS A 443 34.68 27.71 8.95
N GLU A 444 34.94 26.52 9.51
CA GLU A 444 35.40 25.35 8.75
C GLU A 444 34.35 24.90 7.70
N MET A 445 33.08 24.83 8.11
CA MET A 445 32.03 24.35 7.22
C MET A 445 31.52 25.43 6.25
N ARG A 446 31.69 26.73 6.56
CA ARG A 446 31.42 27.83 5.61
C ARG A 446 32.24 27.66 4.33
N GLN A 447 33.46 27.14 4.40
CA GLN A 447 34.28 26.86 3.21
C GLN A 447 33.71 25.77 2.30
N LYS A 448 32.81 24.92 2.81
CA LYS A 448 32.14 23.87 2.04
C LYS A 448 30.83 24.34 1.40
N PHE A 449 30.39 25.56 1.68
CA PHE A 449 29.15 26.07 1.12
C PHE A 449 29.30 26.32 -0.39
N PRO A 450 28.41 25.79 -1.24
CA PRO A 450 28.52 25.92 -2.68
C PRO A 450 27.96 27.28 -3.14
N GLU A 451 28.78 28.33 -3.07
CA GLU A 451 28.38 29.71 -3.41
C GLU A 451 27.88 29.83 -4.85
N GLU A 452 28.59 29.24 -5.81
CA GLU A 452 28.21 29.24 -7.23
C GLU A 452 26.84 28.60 -7.46
N TRP A 453 26.53 27.53 -6.72
CA TRP A 453 25.24 26.84 -6.79
C TRP A 453 24.12 27.70 -6.19
N TYR A 454 24.36 28.34 -5.05
CA TYR A 454 23.40 29.27 -4.44
C TYR A 454 23.04 30.41 -5.40
N HIS A 455 24.04 31.05 -6.00
CA HIS A 455 23.83 32.08 -7.02
C HIS A 455 23.07 31.56 -8.24
N PHE A 456 23.40 30.35 -8.70
CA PHE A 456 22.68 29.72 -9.80
C PHE A 456 21.20 29.48 -9.46
N ILE A 457 20.86 28.96 -8.28
CA ILE A 457 19.47 28.76 -7.88
C ILE A 457 18.71 30.09 -7.86
N LEU A 458 19.29 31.14 -7.27
CA LEU A 458 18.66 32.46 -7.25
C LEU A 458 18.37 32.98 -8.66
N SER A 459 19.27 32.71 -9.62
CA SER A 459 19.10 33.10 -11.03
C SER A 459 17.93 32.41 -11.73
N GLN A 460 17.47 31.27 -11.23
CA GLN A 460 16.32 30.55 -11.78
C GLN A 460 14.98 30.98 -11.18
N LEU A 461 14.96 31.87 -10.17
CA LEU A 461 13.72 32.29 -9.54
C LEU A 461 12.97 33.33 -10.39
N ASP A 462 11.70 33.03 -10.67
CA ASP A 462 10.84 33.88 -11.50
C ASP A 462 10.04 34.90 -10.68
N PHE A 463 10.55 36.12 -10.58
CA PHE A 463 9.90 37.20 -9.82
C PHE A 463 8.77 37.94 -10.56
N PHE A 464 8.13 37.32 -11.56
CA PHE A 464 7.06 37.94 -12.36
C PHE A 464 5.82 38.39 -11.56
N HIS A 465 5.65 37.86 -10.34
CA HIS A 465 4.54 38.20 -9.45
C HIS A 465 4.71 39.56 -8.74
N LEU A 466 5.92 40.12 -8.73
CA LEU A 466 6.22 41.40 -8.11
C LEU A 466 5.83 42.57 -9.03
N LYS A 467 5.00 43.48 -8.54
CA LYS A 467 4.47 44.64 -9.31
C LYS A 467 5.56 45.66 -9.69
N ASP A 468 6.55 45.84 -8.83
CA ASP A 468 7.69 46.75 -9.05
C ASP A 468 8.97 45.91 -9.13
N LYS A 469 9.48 45.66 -10.33
CA LYS A 469 10.73 44.90 -10.54
C LYS A 469 11.87 45.88 -10.83
N PRO A 470 12.85 46.06 -9.94
CA PRO A 470 14.06 46.79 -10.30
C PRO A 470 14.83 46.01 -11.37
N SER A 471 15.39 46.72 -12.36
CA SER A 471 16.07 46.12 -13.51
C SER A 471 17.28 45.25 -13.12
N ASN A 472 17.87 45.49 -11.95
CA ASN A 472 19.05 44.77 -11.41
C ASN A 472 18.72 43.90 -10.18
N LEU A 473 17.45 43.58 -9.94
CA LEU A 473 16.99 42.84 -8.75
C LEU A 473 17.83 41.61 -8.43
N LEU A 474 18.13 40.81 -9.45
CA LEU A 474 18.85 39.55 -9.29
C LEU A 474 20.33 39.79 -8.90
N ASP A 475 20.97 40.78 -9.52
CA ASP A 475 22.35 41.14 -9.20
C ASP A 475 22.47 41.70 -7.77
N ASP A 476 21.46 42.45 -7.31
CA ASP A 476 21.41 43.01 -5.97
C ASP A 476 21.17 41.93 -4.91
N LEU A 477 20.29 40.95 -5.18
CA LEU A 477 20.10 39.76 -4.34
C LEU A 477 21.36 38.89 -4.25
N MET A 478 22.04 38.70 -5.38
CA MET A 478 23.28 37.91 -5.42
C MET A 478 24.43 38.57 -4.68
N LYS A 479 24.47 39.91 -4.57
CA LYS A 479 25.51 40.65 -3.83
C LYS A 479 25.21 40.79 -2.34
N ASP A 480 24.00 40.44 -1.89
CA ASP A 480 23.59 40.57 -0.50
C ASP A 480 24.25 39.50 0.39
N LYS A 481 25.37 39.89 1.01
CA LYS A 481 26.12 39.03 1.93
C LYS A 481 25.32 38.64 3.18
N ALA A 482 24.39 39.48 3.63
CA ALA A 482 23.60 39.19 4.82
C ALA A 482 22.66 38.01 4.55
N LEU A 483 22.02 37.98 3.37
CA LEU A 483 21.16 36.88 2.96
C LEU A 483 21.96 35.58 2.78
N GLN A 484 23.11 35.66 2.10
CA GLN A 484 24.00 34.51 1.92
C GLN A 484 24.45 33.94 3.27
N ASP A 485 24.84 34.79 4.21
CA ASP A 485 25.27 34.37 5.56
C ASP A 485 24.16 33.67 6.33
N LEU A 486 22.90 34.09 6.16
CA LEU A 486 21.75 33.40 6.75
C LEU A 486 21.57 31.99 6.18
N TYR A 487 21.65 31.83 4.86
CA TYR A 487 21.55 30.51 4.22
C TYR A 487 22.70 29.59 4.62
N VAL A 488 23.93 30.10 4.68
CA VAL A 488 25.08 29.37 5.22
C VAL A 488 24.77 28.89 6.63
N HIS A 489 24.31 29.78 7.52
CA HIS A 489 24.04 29.41 8.90
C HIS A 489 22.93 28.36 9.00
N GLY A 490 21.80 28.52 8.29
CA GLY A 490 20.68 27.58 8.32
C GLY A 490 21.04 26.19 7.81
N VAL A 491 21.76 26.11 6.68
CA VAL A 491 22.20 24.85 6.08
C VAL A 491 23.19 24.12 6.97
N LEU A 492 24.18 24.84 7.52
CA LEU A 492 25.17 24.26 8.44
C LEU A 492 24.53 23.76 9.74
N SER A 493 23.54 24.48 10.25
CA SER A 493 22.77 24.08 11.43
C SER A 493 22.04 22.74 11.21
N CYS A 494 21.44 22.55 10.03
CA CYS A 494 20.79 21.30 9.67
C CYS A 494 21.80 20.16 9.46
N CYS A 495 22.94 20.45 8.82
CA CYS A 495 24.03 19.48 8.66
C CYS A 495 24.53 18.98 10.01
N PHE A 496 24.70 19.90 10.96
CA PHE A 496 25.08 19.59 12.34
C PHE A 496 24.03 18.73 13.05
N GLY A 497 22.74 19.03 12.86
CA GLY A 497 21.65 18.23 13.44
C GLY A 497 21.59 16.79 12.93
N LEU A 498 21.86 16.57 11.63
CA LEU A 498 21.74 15.25 10.99
C LEU A 498 23.03 14.41 11.01
N PHE A 499 24.20 15.05 10.94
CA PHE A 499 25.50 14.38 10.85
C PHE A 499 26.41 14.59 12.07
N GLY A 500 26.07 15.49 12.99
CA GLY A 500 26.88 15.83 14.15
C GLY A 500 28.07 16.75 13.86
N LEU A 501 29.00 16.82 14.81
CA LEU A 501 30.22 17.67 14.78
C LEU A 501 31.32 17.16 13.85
N ASP A 502 31.32 15.85 13.58
CA ASP A 502 32.44 15.19 12.95
C ASP A 502 32.32 15.19 11.43
N ASN A 503 33.41 15.58 10.77
CA ASN A 503 33.55 15.54 9.31
C ASN A 503 33.83 14.12 8.79
N THR A 504 33.57 13.09 9.59
CA THR A 504 33.76 11.69 9.21
C THR A 504 32.74 11.26 8.16
N VAL A 505 33.14 10.32 7.30
CA VAL A 505 32.23 9.73 6.32
C VAL A 505 31.15 8.94 7.07
N PRO A 506 29.85 9.18 6.82
CA PRO A 506 28.78 8.51 7.55
C PRO A 506 28.81 7.01 7.26
N ALA A 507 28.60 6.18 8.28
CA ALA A 507 28.45 4.74 8.09
C ALA A 507 27.11 4.43 7.36
N PRO A 508 27.01 3.34 6.59
CA PRO A 508 25.76 2.94 5.92
C PRO A 508 24.56 2.84 6.88
N SER A 509 24.79 2.36 8.11
CA SER A 509 23.77 2.28 9.15
C SER A 509 23.27 3.65 9.61
N HIS A 510 24.14 4.66 9.63
CA HIS A 510 23.76 6.05 9.91
C HIS A 510 22.91 6.62 8.79
N VAL A 511 23.26 6.34 7.52
CA VAL A 511 22.50 6.78 6.35
C VAL A 511 21.08 6.19 6.36
N PHE A 512 20.96 4.88 6.60
CA PHE A 512 19.65 4.23 6.73
C PHE A 512 18.81 4.83 7.86
N ARG A 513 19.41 5.02 9.04
CA ARG A 513 18.73 5.66 10.19
C ARG A 513 18.32 7.10 9.92
N ALA A 514 19.15 7.87 9.23
CA ALA A 514 18.83 9.23 8.85
C ALA A 514 17.68 9.29 7.82
N TYR A 515 17.64 8.36 6.86
CA TYR A 515 16.54 8.24 5.91
C TYR A 515 15.20 7.96 6.60
N THR A 516 15.20 7.06 7.58
CA THR A 516 14.00 6.71 8.38
C THR A 516 13.67 7.72 9.48
N GLY A 517 14.52 8.72 9.72
CA GLY A 517 14.36 9.70 10.80
C GLY A 517 14.79 9.20 12.19
N GLY A 518 15.33 7.97 12.30
CA GLY A 518 15.80 7.34 13.55
C GLY A 518 17.25 7.67 13.93
N ILE A 519 17.66 8.93 13.83
CA ILE A 519 19.04 9.37 14.11
C ILE A 519 19.30 9.32 15.64
N PRO A 520 20.50 8.87 16.09
CA PRO A 520 20.86 8.92 17.51
C PRO A 520 20.79 10.35 18.09
N TRP A 521 20.43 10.44 19.37
CA TRP A 521 20.31 11.74 20.05
C TRP A 521 21.61 12.56 20.00
N SER A 522 21.47 13.84 19.69
CA SER A 522 22.52 14.84 19.81
C SER A 522 21.90 16.20 20.14
N VAL A 523 22.69 17.13 20.68
CA VAL A 523 22.24 18.51 20.97
C VAL A 523 21.76 19.22 19.70
N GLY A 524 22.38 18.94 18.56
CA GLY A 524 21.95 19.47 17.26
C GLY A 524 20.64 18.87 16.77
N LEU A 525 20.47 17.57 16.97
CA LEU A 525 19.23 16.89 16.61
C LEU A 525 18.07 17.40 17.47
N ASP A 526 18.26 17.54 18.79
CA ASP A 526 17.24 18.06 19.71
C ASP A 526 16.77 19.46 19.31
N TRP A 527 17.71 20.34 18.96
CA TRP A 527 17.42 21.66 18.40
C TRP A 527 16.64 21.61 17.07
N LEU A 528 16.99 20.67 16.19
CA LEU A 528 16.35 20.51 14.89
C LEU A 528 14.94 19.93 15.04
N THR A 529 14.76 18.91 15.89
CA THR A 529 13.45 18.30 16.19
C THR A 529 12.53 19.25 16.94
N GLY A 530 13.08 20.20 17.70
CA GLY A 530 12.33 21.31 18.29
C GLY A 530 11.72 22.26 17.24
N LYS A 531 12.10 22.14 15.96
CA LYS A 531 11.60 22.92 14.82
C LYS A 531 11.00 21.98 13.78
N PRO A 532 9.74 21.55 13.95
CA PRO A 532 9.16 20.48 13.13
C PRO A 532 9.19 20.79 11.63
N GLU A 533 8.90 22.03 11.22
CA GLU A 533 8.95 22.42 9.81
C GLU A 533 10.35 22.29 9.19
N LEU A 534 11.37 22.78 9.90
CA LEU A 534 12.76 22.70 9.44
C LEU A 534 13.25 21.26 9.43
N PHE A 535 12.87 20.47 10.44
CA PHE A 535 13.21 19.04 10.50
C PHE A 535 12.62 18.27 9.31
N GLN A 536 11.36 18.51 8.97
CA GLN A 536 10.73 17.87 7.79
C GLN A 536 11.41 18.27 6.49
N LEU A 537 11.78 19.55 6.32
CA LEU A 537 12.54 20.01 5.15
C LEU A 537 13.93 19.37 5.08
N ALA A 538 14.63 19.29 6.21
CA ALA A 538 15.95 18.68 6.29
C ALA A 538 15.90 17.16 6.03
N LEU A 539 14.88 16.47 6.56
CA LEU A 539 14.65 15.05 6.31
C LEU A 539 14.29 14.77 4.85
N LYS A 540 13.41 15.59 4.25
CA LYS A 540 13.08 15.51 2.83
C LYS A 540 14.30 15.77 1.95
N ALA A 541 15.10 16.79 2.26
CA ALA A 541 16.37 17.06 1.56
C ALA A 541 17.34 15.86 1.68
N PHE A 542 17.40 15.21 2.85
CA PHE A 542 18.22 14.02 3.04
C PHE A 542 17.75 12.86 2.16
N ARG A 543 16.43 12.60 2.09
CA ARG A 543 15.85 11.57 1.23
C ARG A 543 16.13 11.85 -0.26
N TYR A 544 16.02 13.09 -0.70
CA TYR A 544 16.37 13.50 -2.07
C TYR A 544 17.86 13.31 -2.36
N THR A 545 18.72 13.63 -1.39
CA THR A 545 20.16 13.41 -1.51
C THR A 545 20.48 11.92 -1.63
N PHE A 546 19.79 11.09 -0.85
CA PHE A 546 19.94 9.63 -0.94
C PHE A 546 19.52 9.11 -2.32
N LYS A 547 18.36 9.55 -2.84
CA LYS A 547 17.94 9.22 -4.21
C LYS A 547 18.96 9.67 -5.26
N LEU A 548 19.48 10.89 -5.13
CA LEU A 548 20.50 11.43 -6.02
C LEU A 548 21.80 10.60 -5.97
N MET A 549 22.19 10.10 -4.81
CA MET A 549 23.35 9.22 -4.67
C MET A 549 23.14 7.90 -5.43
N VAL A 550 21.94 7.31 -5.33
CA VAL A 550 21.57 6.10 -6.08
C VAL A 550 21.57 6.37 -7.59
N ASP A 551 20.99 7.48 -8.02
CA ASP A 551 20.93 7.85 -9.42
C ASP A 551 22.32 8.13 -9.99
N LYS A 552 23.20 8.81 -9.25
CA LYS A 552 24.59 9.01 -9.66
C LYS A 552 25.36 7.70 -9.81
N ALA A 553 25.13 6.75 -8.91
CA ALA A 553 25.75 5.45 -8.98
C ALA A 553 25.23 4.60 -10.15
N SER A 554 23.97 4.81 -10.56
CA SER A 554 23.30 3.99 -11.58
C SER A 554 23.39 4.59 -13.00
N LEU A 555 23.23 5.91 -13.11
CA LEU A 555 23.15 6.65 -14.38
C LEU A 555 24.45 7.41 -14.72
N GLY A 556 25.34 7.60 -13.73
CA GLY A 556 26.57 8.37 -13.87
C GLY A 556 26.53 9.71 -13.12
N PRO A 557 27.68 10.40 -12.99
CA PRO A 557 27.76 11.65 -12.25
C PRO A 557 27.01 12.79 -12.95
N VAL A 558 26.46 13.71 -12.16
CA VAL A 558 25.83 14.93 -12.67
C VAL A 558 26.88 15.84 -13.30
N GLU A 559 26.67 16.20 -14.57
CA GLU A 559 27.62 16.96 -15.37
C GLU A 559 27.56 18.47 -15.10
N ASN A 560 26.36 19.01 -14.83
CA ASN A 560 26.16 20.45 -14.69
C ASN A 560 25.04 20.85 -13.71
N PHE A 561 25.01 22.14 -13.33
CA PHE A 561 24.00 22.66 -12.39
C PHE A 561 22.56 22.60 -12.92
N LYS A 562 22.37 22.72 -14.24
CA LYS A 562 21.03 22.64 -14.84
C LYS A 562 20.46 21.22 -14.72
N GLU A 563 21.28 20.22 -14.96
CA GLU A 563 20.94 18.82 -14.77
C GLU A 563 20.59 18.51 -13.31
N LEU A 564 21.34 19.07 -12.35
CA LEU A 564 21.00 18.93 -10.93
C LEU A 564 19.62 19.53 -10.60
N ILE A 565 19.29 20.72 -11.13
CA ILE A 565 17.95 21.30 -10.93
C ILE A 565 16.88 20.40 -11.54
N ASN A 566 17.07 19.88 -12.75
CA ASN A 566 16.11 19.00 -13.40
C ASN A 566 15.81 17.77 -12.54
N TYR A 567 16.84 17.13 -11.96
CA TYR A 567 16.64 16.00 -11.04
C TYR A 567 15.81 16.41 -9.81
N LEU A 568 16.11 17.55 -9.19
CA LEU A 568 15.38 18.01 -7.99
C LEU A 568 13.93 18.41 -8.30
N GLU A 569 13.68 19.02 -9.45
CA GLU A 569 12.33 19.33 -9.92
C GLU A 569 11.54 18.06 -10.24
N GLU A 570 12.17 17.06 -10.86
CA GLU A 570 11.57 15.74 -11.07
C GLU A 570 11.22 15.08 -9.72
N TYR A 571 12.13 15.12 -8.74
CA TYR A 571 11.87 14.54 -7.41
C TYR A 571 10.72 15.22 -6.66
N GLU A 572 10.50 16.51 -6.87
CA GLU A 572 9.39 17.26 -6.28
C GLU A 572 8.06 16.91 -6.97
N ASN A 573 8.05 16.91 -8.30
CA ASN A 573 6.82 16.83 -9.10
C ASN A 573 6.38 15.38 -9.34
N ASP A 574 7.31 14.49 -9.69
CA ASP A 574 7.00 13.16 -10.25
C ASP A 574 7.28 12.01 -9.27
N TRP A 575 8.10 12.23 -8.24
CA TRP A 575 8.47 11.20 -7.26
C TRP A 575 7.88 11.44 -5.86
N TYR A 576 7.39 10.38 -5.21
CA TYR A 576 7.27 10.38 -3.75
C TYR A 576 8.45 9.61 -3.14
N ILE A 577 9.29 10.30 -2.37
CA ILE A 577 10.50 9.71 -1.76
C ILE A 577 10.30 9.73 -0.24
N GLY A 578 10.02 8.57 0.34
CA GLY A 578 9.60 8.47 1.74
C GLY A 578 9.59 7.05 2.29
N LEU A 579 8.82 6.82 3.36
CA LEU A 579 8.61 5.50 3.94
C LEU A 579 7.29 4.92 3.44
N VAL A 580 7.25 3.61 3.19
CA VAL A 580 6.02 2.90 2.81
C VAL A 580 4.94 3.01 3.89
N SER A 581 5.36 3.19 5.15
CA SER A 581 4.45 3.41 6.30
C SER A 581 3.86 4.83 6.38
N ASP A 582 4.38 5.78 5.61
CA ASP A 582 3.93 7.18 5.69
C ASP A 582 2.52 7.33 5.10
N LEU A 583 1.66 8.14 5.73
CA LEU A 583 0.32 8.42 5.20
C LEU A 583 0.40 9.11 3.82
N GLU A 584 1.41 9.96 3.63
CA GLU A 584 1.67 10.63 2.37
C GLU A 584 2.06 9.65 1.25
N TRP A 585 2.68 8.49 1.57
CA TRP A 585 2.92 7.43 0.59
C TRP A 585 1.59 6.91 0.05
N GLN A 586 0.65 6.61 0.96
CA GLN A 586 -0.68 6.12 0.58
C GLN A 586 -1.42 7.15 -0.28
N GLN A 587 -1.32 8.43 0.08
CA GLN A 587 -1.89 9.52 -0.71
C GLN A 587 -1.24 9.64 -2.09
N ALA A 588 0.08 9.51 -2.19
CA ALA A 588 0.80 9.56 -3.46
C ALA A 588 0.39 8.42 -4.40
N VAL A 589 0.20 7.20 -3.86
CA VAL A 589 -0.32 6.05 -4.62
C VAL A 589 -1.73 6.36 -5.13
N LEU A 590 -2.65 6.85 -4.28
CA LEU A 590 -4.02 7.19 -4.70
C LEU A 590 -4.10 8.35 -5.69
N GLN A 591 -3.14 9.27 -5.65
CA GLN A 591 -3.00 10.37 -6.62
C GLN A 591 -2.31 9.94 -7.91
N GLU A 592 -1.96 8.66 -8.06
CA GLU A 592 -1.22 8.10 -9.20
C GLU A 592 0.09 8.84 -9.50
N LYS A 593 0.83 9.24 -8.46
CA LYS A 593 2.14 9.88 -8.62
C LYS A 593 3.07 8.93 -9.41
N PRO A 594 3.72 9.38 -10.50
CA PRO A 594 4.37 8.46 -11.45
C PRO A 594 5.35 7.48 -10.81
N TYR A 595 6.15 7.95 -9.86
CA TYR A 595 7.21 7.17 -9.25
C TYR A 595 7.17 7.25 -7.73
N LEU A 596 7.54 6.15 -7.09
CA LEU A 596 7.62 6.03 -5.63
C LEU A 596 9.00 5.49 -5.28
N PHE A 597 9.57 5.90 -4.16
CA PHE A 597 10.88 5.41 -3.72
C PHE A 597 10.92 5.28 -2.21
N SER A 598 11.25 4.09 -1.73
CA SER A 598 11.48 3.83 -0.32
C SER A 598 12.74 3.00 -0.08
N LEU A 599 13.29 3.16 1.12
CA LEU A 599 14.44 2.42 1.60
C LEU A 599 14.02 1.48 2.73
N GLY A 600 14.22 0.19 2.51
CA GLY A 600 13.97 -0.87 3.48
C GLY A 600 15.25 -1.59 3.91
N HIS A 601 15.20 -2.27 5.05
CA HIS A 601 16.29 -3.13 5.50
C HIS A 601 15.80 -4.57 5.61
N ASP A 602 16.46 -5.49 4.90
CA ASP A 602 16.16 -6.91 4.96
C ASP A 602 16.99 -7.59 6.04
N ARG A 603 16.32 -7.97 7.13
CA ARG A 603 16.93 -8.66 8.29
C ARG A 603 17.43 -10.06 7.94
N ASN A 604 16.89 -10.71 6.90
CA ASN A 604 17.28 -12.07 6.52
C ASN A 604 18.54 -12.12 5.65
N MET A 605 18.91 -11.01 5.01
CA MET A 605 20.07 -10.92 4.10
C MET A 605 21.18 -9.98 4.58
N ASN A 606 21.07 -9.39 5.79
CA ASN A 606 21.97 -8.33 6.27
C ASN A 606 22.19 -7.20 5.23
N GLY A 607 21.18 -6.91 4.41
CA GLY A 607 21.27 -6.02 3.25
C GLY A 607 20.21 -4.90 3.29
N ILE A 608 20.54 -3.76 2.70
CA ILE A 608 19.59 -2.65 2.52
C ILE A 608 18.99 -2.78 1.12
N LYS A 609 17.66 -2.74 1.05
CA LYS A 609 16.88 -2.86 -0.19
C LYS A 609 16.21 -1.53 -0.50
N GLU A 610 16.18 -1.19 -1.76
CA GLU A 610 15.32 -0.14 -2.29
C GLU A 610 14.05 -0.78 -2.85
N THR A 611 12.92 -0.11 -2.66
CA THR A 611 11.65 -0.39 -3.35
C THR A 611 11.33 0.82 -4.22
N SER A 612 11.30 0.62 -5.53
CA SER A 612 11.02 1.63 -6.56
C SER A 612 9.75 1.29 -7.34
#